data_AF-A0A559IVQ5-F1
#
_entry.id   AF-A0A559IVQ5-F1
#
_cell.length_a   1.000
_cell.length_b   1.000
_cell.length_c   1.000
_cell.angle_alpha   90.00
_cell.angle_beta   90.00
_cell.angle_gamma   90.00
#
_symmetry.space_group_name_H-M   'P 1'
#
loop_
_entity.id
_entity.type
_entity.pdbx_description
1 polymer ?
#
loop_
_entity_poly.entity_id
_entity_poly.type
_entity_poly.pdbx_seq_one_letter_code
_entity_poly.pdbx_strand_id
1 'polypeptide(L)'
;MEATCKERSHVTEEQTVVDLTILLQQLAKPEVQQSLLVLLNHLPKLVEITKAATETYEVVQKLSKDRQFLADMKSSLEDIVDPLQVKAKTITSTAMEANERAKQQTSTIGIFGLIQMLKDPQIQHMLRFSKVFLELTEQRHQRR
;
A
#
# COMPACT_ATOMS: atom_id res chain seq x y z
N MET A 1 29.55 36.23 -31.15
CA MET A 1 28.10 35.93 -31.07
C MET A 1 27.79 35.04 -32.25
N GLU A 2 28.03 33.74 -32.11
CA GLU A 2 27.66 32.72 -33.09
C GLU A 2 26.81 31.68 -32.39
N ALA A 3 25.71 31.37 -33.06
CA ALA A 3 24.53 30.75 -32.51
C ALA A 3 24.54 29.23 -32.75
N THR A 4 24.04 28.51 -31.75
CA THR A 4 23.18 27.33 -31.87
C THR A 4 23.74 26.09 -32.56
N CYS A 5 24.34 25.21 -31.76
CA CYS A 5 24.24 23.77 -31.95
C CYS A 5 22.84 23.34 -31.46
N LYS A 6 21.99 22.85 -32.38
CA LYS A 6 20.71 22.20 -32.05
C LYS A 6 20.64 20.88 -32.81
N GLU A 7 21.16 19.85 -32.15
CA GLU A 7 20.99 18.45 -32.49
C GLU A 7 19.50 18.14 -32.70
N ARG A 8 19.13 17.70 -33.89
CA ARG A 8 17.78 17.23 -34.22
C ARG A 8 17.87 15.83 -34.82
N SER A 9 17.43 14.86 -34.02
CA SER A 9 16.62 13.68 -34.37
C SER A 9 17.14 12.68 -35.41
N HIS A 10 17.46 11.48 -34.93
CA HIS A 10 17.19 10.23 -35.65
C HIS A 10 16.68 9.15 -34.68
N VAL A 11 15.37 8.89 -34.73
CA VAL A 11 14.70 7.65 -34.27
C VAL A 11 13.56 7.50 -35.27
N THR A 12 13.44 6.46 -36.09
CA THR A 12 12.82 5.16 -35.74
C THR A 12 12.69 4.38 -37.05
N GLU A 13 13.10 3.10 -37.12
CA GLU A 13 12.45 2.09 -37.99
C GLU A 13 12.89 0.61 -37.74
N GLU A 14 13.73 0.28 -36.76
CA GLU A 14 14.33 -1.07 -36.64
C GLU A 14 14.01 -1.84 -35.33
N GLN A 15 12.83 -1.64 -34.73
CA GLN A 15 12.59 -2.00 -33.31
C GLN A 15 11.85 -3.32 -32.99
N THR A 16 11.56 -4.23 -33.93
CA THR A 16 10.77 -5.45 -33.61
C THR A 16 11.49 -6.79 -33.71
N VAL A 17 12.61 -6.92 -34.45
CA VAL A 17 13.33 -8.20 -34.60
C VAL A 17 14.38 -8.40 -33.49
N VAL A 18 14.83 -7.30 -32.89
CA VAL A 18 15.83 -7.30 -31.81
C VAL A 18 15.24 -7.79 -30.49
N ASP A 19 13.93 -7.65 -30.28
CA ASP A 19 13.29 -7.91 -28.97
C ASP A 19 13.10 -9.42 -28.68
N LEU A 20 12.64 -10.18 -29.68
CA LEU A 20 12.40 -11.62 -29.52
C LEU A 20 13.72 -12.40 -29.41
N THR A 21 14.74 -11.98 -30.13
CA THR A 21 16.08 -12.59 -30.07
C THR A 21 16.75 -12.33 -28.73
N ILE A 22 16.59 -11.12 -28.16
CA ILE A 22 17.10 -10.78 -26.83
C ILE A 22 16.34 -11.54 -25.74
N LEU A 23 15.01 -11.65 -25.83
CA LEU A 23 14.22 -12.44 -24.91
C LEU A 23 14.57 -13.94 -24.98
N LEU A 24 14.79 -14.49 -26.17
CA LEU A 24 15.26 -15.86 -26.35
C LEU A 24 16.67 -16.06 -25.77
N GLN A 25 17.57 -15.10 -25.93
CA GLN A 25 18.89 -15.13 -25.29
C GLN A 25 18.80 -15.04 -23.76
N GLN A 26 17.82 -14.31 -23.22
CA GLN A 26 17.57 -14.28 -21.78
C GLN A 26 16.96 -15.59 -21.26
N LEU A 27 16.07 -16.22 -22.02
CA LEU A 27 15.53 -17.56 -21.71
C LEU A 27 16.57 -18.69 -21.89
N ALA A 28 17.62 -18.47 -22.70
CA ALA A 28 18.74 -19.39 -22.84
C ALA A 28 19.72 -19.34 -21.65
N LYS A 29 19.58 -18.35 -20.76
CA LYS A 29 20.41 -18.27 -19.56
C LYS A 29 20.05 -19.37 -18.56
N PRO A 30 21.04 -20.05 -17.96
CA PRO A 30 20.80 -21.16 -17.05
C PRO A 30 19.99 -20.74 -15.82
N GLU A 31 20.11 -19.49 -15.35
CA GLU A 31 19.34 -19.00 -14.20
C GLU A 31 17.84 -18.85 -14.51
N VAL A 32 17.51 -18.45 -15.75
CA VAL A 32 16.12 -18.29 -16.19
C VAL A 32 15.49 -19.65 -16.45
N GLN A 33 16.23 -20.60 -17.04
CA GLN A 33 15.77 -21.98 -17.19
C GLN A 33 15.55 -22.68 -15.84
N GLN A 34 16.45 -22.47 -14.88
CA GLN A 34 16.29 -22.98 -13.51
C GLN A 34 15.07 -22.37 -12.82
N SER A 35 14.86 -21.06 -12.94
CA SER A 35 13.69 -20.38 -12.37
C SER A 35 12.39 -20.89 -12.99
N LEU A 36 12.38 -21.10 -14.32
CA LEU A 36 11.23 -21.67 -15.03
C LEU A 36 10.96 -23.12 -14.61
N LEU A 37 12.01 -23.93 -14.43
CA LEU A 37 11.91 -25.30 -13.92
C LEU A 37 11.42 -25.33 -12.47
N VAL A 38 11.90 -24.43 -11.62
CA VAL A 38 11.44 -24.26 -10.23
C VAL A 38 9.98 -23.83 -10.19
N LEU A 39 9.56 -22.90 -11.06
CA LEU A 39 8.15 -22.56 -11.22
C LEU A 39 7.35 -23.79 -11.63
N LEU A 40 7.81 -24.55 -12.62
CA LEU A 40 7.16 -25.78 -13.08
C LEU A 40 7.01 -26.82 -11.95
N ASN A 41 8.05 -26.98 -11.14
CA ASN A 41 8.04 -27.88 -9.98
C ASN A 41 7.11 -27.38 -8.86
N HIS A 42 6.81 -26.09 -8.81
CA HIS A 42 5.87 -25.51 -7.85
C HIS A 42 4.43 -25.37 -8.37
N LEU A 43 4.15 -25.66 -9.66
CA LEU A 43 2.77 -25.71 -10.18
C LEU A 43 1.85 -26.62 -9.32
N PRO A 44 2.27 -27.82 -8.88
CA PRO A 44 1.45 -28.66 -8.01
C PRO A 44 1.02 -27.95 -6.72
N LYS A 45 1.87 -27.07 -6.16
CA LYS A 45 1.57 -26.29 -4.97
C LYS A 45 0.52 -25.21 -5.22
N LEU A 46 0.47 -24.64 -6.42
CA LEU A 46 -0.62 -23.73 -6.80
C LEU A 46 -1.95 -24.47 -6.90
N VAL A 47 -1.95 -25.70 -7.45
CA VAL A 47 -3.14 -26.57 -7.48
C VAL A 47 -3.62 -26.91 -6.07
N GLU A 48 -2.68 -27.20 -5.16
CA GLU A 48 -2.97 -27.45 -3.75
C GLU A 48 -3.60 -26.23 -3.06
N ILE A 49 -3.08 -25.01 -3.33
CA ILE A 49 -3.67 -23.77 -2.82
C ILE A 49 -5.08 -23.55 -3.39
N THR A 50 -5.32 -23.81 -4.68
CA THR A 50 -6.66 -23.70 -5.26
C THR A 50 -7.63 -24.71 -4.63
N LYS A 51 -7.17 -25.92 -4.33
CA LYS A 51 -7.96 -26.92 -3.62
C LYS A 51 -8.28 -26.48 -2.19
N ALA A 52 -7.28 -26.01 -1.43
CA ALA A 52 -7.47 -25.47 -0.09
C ALA A 52 -8.40 -24.25 -0.07
N ALA A 53 -8.31 -23.37 -1.08
CA ALA A 53 -9.22 -22.24 -1.23
C ALA A 53 -10.66 -22.70 -1.52
N THR A 54 -10.83 -23.77 -2.31
CA THR A 54 -12.15 -24.36 -2.59
C THR A 54 -12.76 -24.99 -1.33
N GLU A 55 -11.96 -25.74 -0.56
CA GLU A 55 -12.39 -26.30 0.73
C GLU A 55 -12.77 -25.19 1.74
N THR A 56 -11.99 -24.10 1.79
CA THR A 56 -12.30 -22.93 2.61
C THR A 56 -13.59 -22.25 2.14
N TYR A 57 -13.84 -22.17 0.83
CA TYR A 57 -15.09 -21.63 0.28
C TYR A 57 -16.31 -22.45 0.73
N GLU A 58 -16.21 -23.78 0.75
CA GLU A 58 -17.29 -24.63 1.26
C GLU A 58 -17.54 -24.43 2.75
N VAL A 59 -16.47 -24.26 3.54
CA VAL A 59 -16.58 -23.97 4.97
C VAL A 59 -17.25 -22.61 5.19
N VAL A 60 -16.81 -21.56 4.50
CA VAL A 60 -17.44 -20.23 4.56
C VAL A 60 -18.89 -20.27 4.09
N GLN A 61 -19.21 -21.03 3.04
CA GLN A 61 -20.58 -21.16 2.54
C GLN A 61 -21.48 -21.90 3.54
N LYS A 62 -20.97 -22.93 4.21
CA LYS A 62 -21.69 -23.66 5.28
C LYS A 62 -21.92 -22.77 6.49
N LEU A 63 -20.90 -22.04 6.94
CA LEU A 63 -20.99 -21.08 8.05
C LEU A 63 -21.90 -19.88 7.72
N SER A 64 -21.91 -19.39 6.48
CA SER A 64 -22.76 -18.27 6.06
C SER A 64 -24.25 -18.65 5.96
N LYS A 65 -24.56 -19.93 5.75
CA LYS A 65 -25.95 -20.41 5.74
C LYS A 65 -26.49 -20.64 7.15
N ASP A 66 -25.62 -20.70 8.16
CA ASP A 66 -26.01 -20.79 9.55
C ASP A 66 -26.41 -19.40 10.09
N ARG A 67 -27.72 -19.23 10.30
CA ARG A 67 -28.29 -17.99 10.85
C ARG A 67 -27.80 -17.70 12.27
N GLN A 68 -27.49 -18.73 13.05
CA GLN A 68 -27.03 -18.59 14.44
C GLN A 68 -25.60 -18.04 14.45
N PHE A 69 -24.71 -18.62 13.64
CA PHE A 69 -23.33 -18.16 13.51
C PHE A 69 -23.24 -16.69 13.05
N LEU A 70 -24.03 -16.28 12.05
CA LEU A 70 -24.05 -14.88 11.59
C LEU A 70 -24.59 -13.91 12.65
N ALA A 71 -25.61 -14.33 13.42
CA ALA A 71 -26.14 -13.53 14.51
C ALA A 71 -25.09 -13.35 15.62
N ASP A 72 -24.40 -14.42 16.00
CA ASP A 72 -23.34 -14.41 17.01
C ASP A 72 -22.12 -13.58 16.57
N MET A 73 -21.73 -13.67 15.29
CA MET A 73 -20.67 -12.85 14.71
C MET A 73 -21.04 -11.37 14.66
N LYS A 74 -22.29 -11.05 14.28
CA LYS A 74 -22.77 -9.67 14.26
C LYS A 74 -22.78 -9.07 15.66
N SER A 75 -23.31 -9.79 16.64
CA SER A 75 -23.31 -9.35 18.05
C SER A 75 -21.88 -9.14 18.56
N SER A 76 -20.98 -10.09 18.29
CA SER A 76 -19.58 -9.98 18.72
C SER A 76 -18.84 -8.82 18.05
N LEU A 77 -19.18 -8.51 16.79
CA LEU A 77 -18.59 -7.39 16.08
C LEU A 77 -19.19 -6.06 16.54
N GLU A 78 -20.51 -5.99 16.76
CA GLU A 78 -21.20 -4.81 17.31
C GLU A 78 -20.61 -4.41 18.67
N ASP A 79 -20.38 -5.35 19.58
CA ASP A 79 -19.75 -5.07 20.88
C ASP A 79 -18.32 -4.48 20.76
N ILE A 80 -17.57 -4.86 19.72
CA ILE A 80 -16.21 -4.37 19.45
C ILE A 80 -16.23 -3.02 18.71
N VAL A 81 -17.17 -2.83 17.78
CA VAL A 81 -17.24 -1.63 16.92
C VAL A 81 -18.10 -0.52 17.50
N ASP A 82 -19.00 -0.78 18.44
CA ASP A 82 -19.78 0.23 19.15
C ASP A 82 -18.92 1.34 19.78
N PRO A 83 -17.84 1.04 20.53
CA PRO A 83 -16.97 2.09 21.06
C PRO A 83 -16.24 2.88 19.96
N LEU A 84 -16.02 2.28 18.79
CA LEU A 84 -15.44 2.94 17.62
C LEU A 84 -16.47 3.77 16.85
N GLN A 85 -17.73 3.33 16.77
CA GLN A 85 -18.81 4.04 16.10
C GLN A 85 -19.19 5.30 16.87
N VAL A 86 -19.22 5.23 18.21
CA VAL A 86 -19.42 6.41 19.07
C VAL A 86 -18.26 7.41 18.90
N LYS A 87 -17.01 6.94 18.91
CA LYS A 87 -15.83 7.80 18.64
C LYS A 87 -15.85 8.36 17.22
N ALA A 88 -16.26 7.58 16.23
CA ALA A 88 -16.35 7.99 14.84
C ALA A 88 -17.42 9.08 14.64
N LYS A 89 -18.59 8.98 15.29
CA LYS A 89 -19.61 10.03 15.25
C LYS A 89 -19.06 11.38 15.76
N THR A 90 -18.31 11.39 16.86
CA THR A 90 -17.66 12.61 17.38
C THR A 90 -16.57 13.12 16.43
N ILE A 91 -15.76 12.24 15.85
CA ILE A 91 -14.73 12.61 14.87
C ILE A 91 -15.38 13.18 13.60
N THR A 92 -16.51 12.63 13.13
CA THR A 92 -17.20 13.14 11.95
C THR A 92 -17.80 14.52 12.18
N SER A 93 -18.40 14.79 13.34
CA SER A 93 -18.93 16.13 13.63
C SER A 93 -17.83 17.17 13.73
N THR A 94 -16.71 16.85 14.40
CA THR A 94 -15.57 17.76 14.52
C THR A 94 -14.82 17.92 13.20
N ALA A 95 -14.67 16.86 12.41
CA ALA A 95 -14.03 16.92 11.10
C ALA A 95 -14.89 17.65 10.06
N MET A 96 -16.22 17.50 10.11
CA MET A 96 -17.13 18.25 9.23
C MET A 96 -17.13 19.74 9.59
N GLU A 97 -17.16 20.10 10.87
CA GLU A 97 -17.07 21.49 11.32
C GLU A 97 -15.69 22.10 10.99
N ALA A 98 -14.61 21.35 11.18
CA ALA A 98 -13.27 21.77 10.79
C ALA A 98 -13.12 21.93 9.28
N ASN A 99 -13.68 21.02 8.47
CA ASN A 99 -13.67 21.09 7.01
C ASN A 99 -14.49 22.29 6.49
N GLU A 100 -15.65 22.55 7.09
CA GLU A 100 -16.48 23.71 6.75
C GLU A 100 -15.75 25.03 7.07
N ARG A 101 -15.14 25.14 8.26
CA ARG A 101 -14.33 26.31 8.64
C ARG A 101 -13.07 26.46 7.80
N ALA A 102 -12.40 25.36 7.43
CA ALA A 102 -11.22 25.37 6.56
C ALA A 102 -11.55 25.81 5.13
N LYS A 103 -12.75 25.50 4.62
CA LYS A 103 -13.22 25.99 3.31
C LYS A 103 -13.58 27.48 3.33
N GLN A 104 -14.09 27.98 4.45
CA GLN A 104 -14.43 29.40 4.63
C GLN A 104 -13.17 30.27 4.84
N GLN A 105 -12.09 29.72 5.40
CA GLN A 105 -10.80 30.39 5.52
C GLN A 105 -9.88 30.07 4.32
N THR A 106 -9.99 30.87 3.26
CA THR A 106 -9.07 30.83 2.10
C THR A 106 -7.76 31.57 2.34
N SER A 107 -7.31 31.71 3.59
CA SER A 107 -6.05 32.39 3.90
C SER A 107 -4.88 31.47 3.57
N THR A 108 -4.05 31.88 2.62
CA THR A 108 -2.78 31.22 2.31
C THR A 108 -1.96 31.09 3.59
N ILE A 109 -1.64 29.85 3.98
CA ILE A 109 -0.82 29.57 5.16
C ILE A 109 0.57 30.15 4.90
N GLY A 110 0.90 31.28 5.53
CA GLY A 110 2.21 31.89 5.42
C GLY A 110 3.30 31.03 6.10
N ILE A 111 4.57 31.33 5.84
CA ILE A 111 5.72 30.63 6.45
C ILE A 111 5.63 30.65 7.98
N PHE A 112 5.16 31.76 8.56
CA PHE A 112 4.91 31.86 10.00
C PHE A 112 3.78 30.92 10.48
N GLY A 113 2.74 30.75 9.66
CA GLY A 113 1.65 29.79 9.92
C GLY A 113 2.15 28.35 9.90
N LEU A 114 3.04 28.00 8.96
CA LEU A 114 3.69 26.69 8.93
C LEU A 114 4.55 26.45 10.19
N ILE A 115 5.32 27.45 10.63
CA ILE A 115 6.11 27.37 11.86
C ILE A 115 5.20 27.24 13.09
N GLN A 116 4.06 27.94 13.13
CA GLN A 116 3.08 27.76 14.20
C GLN A 116 2.44 26.37 14.20
N MET A 117 2.06 25.83 13.05
CA MET A 117 1.53 24.46 12.95
C MET A 117 2.56 23.42 13.37
N LEU A 118 3.83 23.63 13.02
CA LEU A 118 4.92 22.75 13.48
C LEU A 118 5.10 22.79 15.01
N LYS A 119 4.73 23.91 15.64
CA LYS A 119 4.76 24.08 17.10
C LYS A 119 3.54 23.44 17.79
N ASP A 120 2.51 23.02 17.06
CA ASP A 120 1.35 22.34 17.63
C ASP A 120 1.76 21.07 18.39
N PRO A 121 1.25 20.82 19.62
CA PRO A 121 1.63 19.66 20.42
C PRO A 121 1.38 18.32 19.71
N GLN A 122 0.33 18.20 18.88
CA GLN A 122 0.05 16.97 18.14
C GLN A 122 1.12 16.68 17.09
N ILE A 123 1.53 17.71 16.34
CA ILE A 123 2.60 17.59 15.34
C ILE A 123 3.95 17.30 16.03
N GLN A 124 4.23 17.92 17.18
CA GLN A 124 5.42 17.59 17.96
C GLN A 124 5.44 16.13 18.44
N HIS A 125 4.30 15.58 18.85
CA HIS A 125 4.20 14.17 19.23
C HIS A 125 4.51 13.25 18.05
N MET A 126 4.00 13.54 16.85
CA MET A 126 4.32 12.79 15.63
C MET A 126 5.81 12.85 15.30
N LEU A 127 6.42 14.04 15.35
CA LEU A 127 7.86 14.19 15.08
C LEU A 127 8.73 13.46 16.11
N ARG A 128 8.35 13.52 17.40
CA ARG A 128 9.04 12.77 18.46
C ARG A 128 8.92 11.27 18.26
N PHE A 129 7.74 10.78 17.88
CA PHE A 129 7.53 9.38 17.54
C PHE A 129 8.43 8.95 16.38
N SER A 130 8.43 9.69 15.26
CA SER A 130 9.26 9.38 14.10
C SER A 130 10.75 9.35 14.45
N LYS A 131 11.22 10.26 15.30
CA LYS A 131 12.60 10.26 15.81
C LYS A 131 12.92 8.95 16.55
N VAL A 132 12.10 8.59 17.53
CA VAL A 132 12.32 7.37 18.33
C VAL A 132 12.19 6.11 17.48
N PHE A 133 11.27 6.09 16.52
CA PHE A 133 11.09 4.98 15.59
C PHE A 133 12.33 4.75 14.71
N LEU A 134 12.90 5.83 14.16
CA LEU A 134 14.13 5.75 13.37
C LEU A 134 15.32 5.30 14.22
N GLU A 135 15.47 5.85 15.43
CA GLU A 135 16.54 5.48 16.36
C GLU A 135 16.48 3.99 16.72
N LEU A 136 15.30 3.45 16.99
CA LEU A 136 15.11 2.01 17.25
C LEU A 136 15.42 1.14 16.02
N THR A 137 15.13 1.65 14.83
CA THR A 137 15.38 0.92 13.57
C THR A 137 16.87 0.88 13.26
N GLU A 138 17.59 1.99 13.45
CA GLU A 138 19.05 2.05 13.34
C GLU A 138 19.74 1.17 14.39
N GLN A 139 19.31 1.22 15.66
CA GLN A 139 19.85 0.36 16.71
C GLN A 139 19.67 -1.13 16.39
N ARG A 140 18.54 -1.52 15.77
CA ARG A 140 18.32 -2.91 15.31
C ARG A 140 19.19 -3.27 14.11
N HIS A 141 19.46 -2.34 13.21
CA HIS A 141 20.38 -2.55 12.09
C HIS A 141 21.83 -2.69 12.55
N GLN A 142 22.25 -1.95 13.58
CA GLN A 142 23.62 -1.97 14.08
C GLN A 142 23.92 -3.12 15.05
N ARG A 143 22.88 -3.79 15.58
CA ARG A 143 23.01 -5.01 16.39
C ARG A 143 22.94 -6.31 15.56
N ARG A 144 22.78 -6.23 14.23
CA ARG A 144 22.94 -7.34 13.29
C ARG A 144 24.26 -7.21 12.56
#